data_AF-A0A962EFA1-F1
#
_entry.id   AF-A0A962EFA1-F1
#
_cell.length_a   1.000
_cell.length_b   1.000
_cell.length_c   1.000
_cell.angle_alpha   90.00
_cell.angle_beta   90.00
_cell.angle_gamma   90.00
#
_symmetry.space_group_name_H-M   'P 1'
#
loop_
_entity.id
_entity.type
_entity.pdbx_description
1 polymer ?
#
loop_
_entity_poly.entity_id
_entity_poly.type
_entity_poly.pdbx_seq_one_letter_code
_entity_poly.pdbx_strand_id
1 'polypeptide(L)'
;MSILGHLCLLLAALVYLIPWLGLQLGQARGNDAGAGLLWASVWFGLPMGALLTGAWMVVVTRGGMDWLAHERGLQYLAILLAGLGFTVVVTMASALRLEPSSQIPWAMRPLVPWAAWVLPAALILAAALALNGLSHAAAQASVRGIWLTTTALSALVALGLVMEMAQSQQVQRQQQLQRQSAEQDRRDRQTHDEVARMRLPDHLSQLLNHSNVYENPAVRALALQKLAEHPDLTAAVARELTGGRAYAAIIYLQGNDPPHPEQLDPAIAIGIERIAAELALDIERTHTLYAEQGETEVLRILDVLKRYPRGHSDYRPAMRRLRAALDDPRQNQVPLKARALLDRWLAAHRG
;
A
#
# COMPACT_ATOMS: atom_id res chain seq x y z
N MET A 1 -4.67 -49.57 -3.99
CA MET A 1 -3.70 -48.49 -3.73
C MET A 1 -2.39 -48.61 -4.51
N SER A 2 -1.78 -49.80 -4.66
CA SER A 2 -0.50 -49.95 -5.39
C SER A 2 -0.56 -49.44 -6.85
N ILE A 3 -1.62 -49.76 -7.59
CA ILE A 3 -1.81 -49.33 -8.99
C ILE A 3 -1.80 -47.78 -9.11
N LEU A 4 -2.50 -47.09 -8.19
CA LEU A 4 -2.55 -45.63 -8.19
C LEU A 4 -1.16 -45.00 -7.99
N GLY A 5 -0.37 -45.52 -7.05
CA GLY A 5 0.99 -45.01 -6.80
C GLY A 5 1.91 -45.17 -8.01
N HIS A 6 1.85 -46.33 -8.67
CA HIS A 6 2.63 -46.58 -9.90
C HIS A 6 2.15 -45.71 -11.06
N LEU A 7 0.83 -45.47 -11.19
CA LEU A 7 0.28 -44.58 -12.20
C LEU A 7 0.74 -43.13 -11.99
N CYS A 8 0.65 -42.62 -10.76
CA CYS A 8 1.15 -41.29 -10.41
C CYS A 8 2.64 -41.15 -10.73
N LEU A 9 3.44 -42.15 -10.35
CA LEU A 9 4.89 -42.15 -10.60
C LEU A 9 5.21 -42.21 -12.10
N LEU A 10 4.53 -43.05 -12.87
CA LEU A 10 4.71 -43.17 -14.32
C LEU A 10 4.39 -41.84 -15.02
N LEU A 11 3.28 -41.20 -14.66
CA LEU A 11 2.91 -39.90 -15.20
C LEU A 11 3.91 -38.81 -14.81
N ALA A 12 4.38 -38.80 -13.56
CA ALA A 12 5.43 -37.86 -13.14
C ALA A 12 6.73 -38.06 -13.94
N ALA A 13 7.14 -39.30 -14.16
CA ALA A 13 8.30 -39.63 -14.97
C ALA A 13 8.12 -39.23 -16.44
N LEU A 14 6.92 -39.39 -17.00
CA LEU A 14 6.61 -38.97 -18.37
C LEU A 14 6.68 -37.45 -18.51
N VAL A 15 6.11 -36.69 -17.57
CA VAL A 15 6.20 -35.22 -17.54
C VAL A 15 7.65 -34.77 -17.37
N TYR A 16 8.43 -35.44 -16.52
CA TYR A 16 9.85 -35.14 -16.35
C TYR A 16 10.66 -35.40 -17.64
N LEU A 17 10.53 -36.59 -18.22
CA LEU A 17 11.38 -37.02 -19.34
C LEU A 17 11.07 -36.30 -20.65
N ILE A 18 9.79 -35.96 -20.91
CA ILE A 18 9.37 -35.40 -22.19
C ILE A 18 9.33 -33.86 -22.11
N PRO A 19 8.26 -33.22 -21.58
CA PRO A 19 8.16 -31.76 -21.66
C PRO A 19 9.15 -31.05 -20.73
N TRP A 20 9.47 -31.59 -19.55
CA TRP A 20 10.36 -30.91 -18.61
C TRP A 20 11.81 -30.93 -19.06
N LEU A 21 12.40 -32.09 -19.39
CA LEU A 21 13.76 -32.13 -19.95
C LEU A 21 13.84 -31.40 -21.30
N GLY A 22 12.82 -31.49 -22.14
CA GLY A 22 12.73 -30.70 -23.36
C GLY A 22 12.77 -29.19 -23.09
N LEU A 23 12.03 -28.72 -22.07
CA LEU A 23 12.10 -27.34 -21.61
C LEU A 23 13.49 -26.97 -21.10
N GLN A 24 14.17 -27.87 -20.37
CA GLN A 24 15.51 -27.60 -19.83
C GLN A 24 16.61 -27.53 -20.89
N LEU A 25 16.54 -28.40 -21.90
CA LEU A 25 17.51 -28.46 -23.00
C LEU A 25 17.24 -27.39 -24.07
N GLY A 26 16.03 -26.84 -24.12
CA GLY A 26 15.64 -25.79 -25.05
C GLY A 26 16.39 -24.48 -24.82
N GLN A 27 16.83 -23.86 -25.93
CA GLN A 27 17.33 -22.48 -25.92
C GLN A 27 16.14 -21.53 -26.03
N ALA A 28 15.88 -20.74 -24.98
CA ALA A 28 14.91 -19.67 -25.06
C ALA A 28 15.45 -18.55 -25.96
N ARG A 29 14.62 -18.01 -26.86
CA ARG A 29 14.98 -16.94 -27.79
C ARG A 29 14.01 -15.76 -27.60
N GLY A 30 14.52 -14.54 -27.63
CA GLY A 30 13.73 -13.30 -27.55
C GLY A 30 13.76 -12.60 -26.19
N ASN A 31 13.30 -11.36 -26.17
CA ASN A 31 13.32 -10.49 -24.98
C ASN A 31 12.39 -10.97 -23.85
N ASP A 32 11.37 -11.79 -24.17
CA ASP A 32 10.40 -12.33 -23.21
C ASP A 32 10.69 -13.77 -22.79
N ALA A 33 11.91 -14.26 -23.08
CA ALA A 33 12.35 -15.62 -22.79
C ALA A 33 12.17 -16.02 -21.31
N GLY A 34 12.45 -15.11 -20.37
CA GLY A 34 12.33 -15.36 -18.93
C GLY A 34 10.88 -15.61 -18.49
N ALA A 35 9.94 -14.76 -18.94
CA ALA A 35 8.52 -14.91 -18.63
C ALA A 35 7.94 -16.20 -19.22
N GLY A 36 8.27 -16.52 -20.48
CA GLY A 36 7.86 -17.77 -21.12
C GLY A 36 8.40 -19.00 -20.38
N LEU A 37 9.66 -18.95 -19.95
CA LEU A 37 10.29 -20.03 -19.20
C LEU A 37 9.66 -20.21 -17.81
N LEU A 38 9.33 -19.12 -17.11
CA LEU A 38 8.62 -19.16 -15.83
C LEU A 38 7.27 -19.85 -15.98
N TRP A 39 6.44 -19.43 -16.95
CA TRP A 39 5.12 -20.02 -17.17
C TRP A 39 5.20 -21.48 -17.58
N ALA A 40 6.10 -21.84 -18.50
CA ALA A 40 6.32 -23.23 -18.87
C ALA A 40 6.77 -24.09 -17.68
N SER A 41 7.65 -23.55 -16.83
CA SER A 41 8.10 -24.21 -15.61
C SER A 41 6.94 -24.44 -14.63
N VAL A 42 6.03 -23.48 -14.47
CA VAL A 42 4.84 -23.62 -13.63
C VAL A 42 3.89 -24.69 -14.20
N TRP A 43 3.62 -24.63 -15.51
CA TRP A 43 2.70 -25.55 -16.20
C TRP A 43 3.13 -27.01 -16.14
N PHE A 44 4.43 -27.30 -16.21
CA PHE A 44 4.93 -28.67 -16.12
C PHE A 44 5.37 -29.06 -14.70
N GLY A 45 5.87 -28.11 -13.92
CA GLY A 45 6.36 -28.32 -12.57
C GLY A 45 5.25 -28.64 -11.58
N LEU A 46 4.12 -27.92 -11.62
CA LEU A 46 3.00 -28.16 -10.71
C LEU A 46 2.38 -29.55 -10.87
N PRO A 47 2.00 -30.02 -12.09
CA PRO A 47 1.48 -31.37 -12.26
C PRO A 47 2.49 -32.45 -11.87
N MET A 48 3.77 -32.28 -12.25
CA MET A 48 4.83 -33.21 -11.87
C MET A 48 4.96 -33.33 -10.34
N GLY A 49 5.01 -32.20 -9.65
CA GLY A 49 5.08 -32.13 -8.19
C GLY A 49 3.87 -32.76 -7.51
N ALA A 50 2.67 -32.48 -8.01
CA ALA A 50 1.43 -33.08 -7.49
C ALA A 50 1.41 -34.61 -7.67
N LEU A 51 1.81 -35.11 -8.85
CA LEU A 51 1.90 -36.53 -9.15
C LEU A 51 2.93 -37.24 -8.25
N LEU A 52 4.11 -36.64 -8.06
CA LEU A 52 5.12 -37.16 -7.12
C LEU A 52 4.61 -37.19 -5.69
N THR A 53 3.93 -36.12 -5.26
CA THR A 53 3.32 -36.06 -3.92
C THR A 53 2.30 -37.18 -3.75
N GLY A 54 1.44 -37.43 -4.75
CA GLY A 54 0.48 -38.53 -4.75
C GLY A 54 1.15 -39.91 -4.67
N ALA A 55 2.25 -40.13 -5.40
CA ALA A 55 3.01 -41.37 -5.32
C ALA A 55 3.56 -41.60 -3.90
N TRP A 56 4.12 -40.57 -3.27
CA TRP A 56 4.64 -40.64 -1.90
C TRP A 56 3.54 -40.82 -0.84
N MET A 57 2.35 -40.25 -1.03
CA MET A 57 1.19 -40.53 -0.18
C MET A 57 0.81 -42.03 -0.23
N VAL A 58 0.91 -42.67 -1.39
CA VAL A 58 0.70 -44.13 -1.48
C VAL A 58 1.80 -44.91 -0.73
N VAL A 59 3.05 -44.44 -0.72
CA VAL A 59 4.12 -45.03 0.11
C VAL A 59 3.76 -44.99 1.60
N VAL A 60 3.15 -43.91 2.09
CA VAL A 60 2.63 -43.81 3.48
C VAL A 60 1.58 -44.88 3.74
N THR A 61 0.60 -45.05 2.84
CA THR A 61 -0.46 -46.06 3.05
C THR A 61 0.08 -47.48 3.19
N ARG A 62 1.29 -47.74 2.69
CA ARG A 62 1.96 -49.05 2.73
C ARG A 62 2.96 -49.20 3.88
N GLY A 63 3.04 -48.22 4.79
CA GLY A 63 3.98 -48.23 5.91
C GLY A 63 5.43 -47.88 5.55
N GLY A 64 5.71 -47.45 4.31
CA GLY A 64 7.07 -47.11 3.89
C GLY A 64 7.69 -45.90 4.61
N MET A 65 6.86 -45.11 5.29
CA MET A 65 7.24 -43.89 6.02
C MET A 65 6.98 -43.98 7.53
N ASP A 66 6.86 -45.19 8.09
CA ASP A 66 6.59 -45.39 9.53
C ASP A 66 7.72 -44.87 10.44
N TRP A 67 8.89 -44.59 9.86
CA TRP A 67 10.04 -44.01 10.54
C TRP A 67 9.95 -42.49 10.77
N LEU A 68 9.04 -41.77 10.10
CA LEU A 68 8.97 -40.31 10.14
C LEU A 68 8.19 -39.77 11.34
N ALA A 69 7.04 -40.35 11.65
CA ALA A 69 6.17 -39.99 12.77
C ALA A 69 5.24 -41.15 13.12
N HIS A 70 4.76 -41.23 14.35
CA HIS A 70 3.83 -42.30 14.77
C HIS A 70 2.42 -42.13 14.20
N GLU A 71 1.96 -40.88 14.02
CA GLU A 71 0.62 -40.57 13.53
C GLU A 71 0.58 -40.44 12.00
N ARG A 72 -0.38 -41.14 11.36
CA ARG A 72 -0.58 -41.10 9.89
C ARG A 72 -0.87 -39.70 9.37
N GLY A 73 -1.63 -38.89 10.11
CA GLY A 73 -1.97 -37.51 9.71
C GLY A 73 -0.73 -36.64 9.54
N LEU A 74 0.21 -36.70 10.48
CA LEU A 74 1.47 -35.94 10.41
C LEU A 74 2.37 -36.42 9.26
N GLN A 75 2.38 -37.72 8.95
CA GLN A 75 3.10 -38.26 7.79
C GLN A 75 2.55 -37.69 6.46
N TYR A 76 1.22 -37.65 6.29
CA TYR A 76 0.61 -37.05 5.10
C TYR A 76 0.88 -35.54 4.99
N LEU A 77 0.77 -34.81 6.11
CA LEU A 77 1.08 -33.39 6.15
C LEU A 77 2.54 -33.13 5.77
N ALA A 78 3.48 -33.91 6.31
CA ALA A 78 4.90 -33.79 5.97
C ALA A 78 5.17 -34.02 4.48
N ILE A 79 4.51 -35.01 3.86
CA ILE A 79 4.65 -35.27 2.42
C ILE A 79 4.05 -34.15 1.58
N LEU A 80 2.90 -33.60 2.00
CA LEU A 80 2.28 -32.48 1.30
C LEU A 80 3.16 -31.22 1.36
N LEU A 81 3.71 -30.90 2.53
CA LEU A 81 4.63 -29.77 2.69
C LEU A 81 5.95 -29.98 1.93
N ALA A 82 6.52 -31.19 1.99
CA ALA A 82 7.72 -31.54 1.25
C ALA A 82 7.49 -31.48 -0.27
N GLY A 83 6.36 -32.00 -0.74
CA GLY A 83 5.95 -31.96 -2.14
C GLY A 83 5.77 -30.54 -2.64
N LEU A 84 5.10 -29.68 -1.87
CA LEU A 84 4.95 -28.26 -2.19
C LEU A 84 6.31 -27.55 -2.25
N GLY A 85 7.15 -27.72 -1.23
CA GLY A 85 8.48 -27.12 -1.16
C GLY A 85 9.35 -27.54 -2.35
N PHE A 86 9.41 -28.84 -2.64
CA PHE A 86 10.11 -29.38 -3.79
C PHE A 86 9.62 -28.77 -5.11
N THR A 87 8.30 -28.69 -5.29
CA THR A 87 7.68 -28.16 -6.50
C THR A 87 8.09 -26.69 -6.72
N VAL A 88 8.05 -25.88 -5.67
CA VAL A 88 8.51 -24.49 -5.70
C VAL A 88 9.98 -24.42 -6.08
N VAL A 89 10.86 -25.19 -5.43
CA VAL A 89 12.31 -25.18 -5.70
C VAL A 89 12.61 -25.57 -7.13
N VAL A 90 12.04 -26.67 -7.63
CA VAL A 90 12.28 -27.15 -8.99
C VAL A 90 11.74 -26.18 -10.04
N THR A 91 10.54 -25.63 -9.81
CA THR A 91 9.93 -24.64 -10.72
C THR A 91 10.74 -23.35 -10.76
N MET A 92 11.14 -22.82 -9.60
CA MET A 92 11.97 -21.61 -9.52
C MET A 92 13.37 -21.83 -10.06
N ALA A 93 14.00 -22.97 -9.78
CA ALA A 93 15.33 -23.29 -10.33
C ALA A 93 15.30 -23.35 -11.86
N SER A 94 14.24 -23.92 -12.43
CA SER A 94 14.02 -23.93 -13.87
C SER A 94 13.81 -22.52 -14.42
N ALA A 95 12.90 -21.74 -13.81
CA ALA A 95 12.53 -20.42 -14.26
C ALA A 95 13.70 -19.43 -14.23
N LEU A 96 14.53 -19.49 -13.18
CA LEU A 96 15.59 -18.53 -12.90
C LEU A 96 16.93 -18.88 -13.57
N ARG A 97 17.03 -20.00 -14.31
CA ARG A 97 18.32 -20.47 -14.84
C ARG A 97 18.94 -19.57 -15.90
N LEU A 98 18.13 -18.72 -16.55
CA LEU A 98 18.58 -17.76 -17.56
C LEU A 98 18.74 -16.34 -17.00
N GLU A 99 18.31 -16.12 -15.76
CA GLU A 99 18.36 -14.80 -15.14
C GLU A 99 19.79 -14.47 -14.69
N PRO A 100 20.19 -13.18 -14.75
CA PRO A 100 21.46 -12.75 -14.18
C PRO A 100 21.52 -13.09 -12.68
N SER A 101 22.70 -13.44 -12.18
CA SER A 101 22.90 -13.84 -10.77
C SER A 101 22.46 -12.77 -9.75
N SER A 102 22.44 -11.49 -10.15
CA SER A 102 21.94 -10.38 -9.33
C SER A 102 20.42 -10.40 -9.12
N GLN A 103 19.67 -11.02 -10.03
CA GLN A 103 18.21 -11.13 -9.98
C GLN A 103 17.74 -12.43 -9.32
N ILE A 104 18.63 -13.43 -9.22
CA ILE A 104 18.31 -14.71 -8.57
C ILE A 104 18.28 -14.50 -7.05
N PRO A 105 17.19 -14.88 -6.35
CA PRO A 105 17.11 -14.87 -4.90
C PRO A 105 18.27 -15.62 -4.27
N TRP A 106 18.91 -15.05 -3.25
CA TRP A 106 20.16 -15.59 -2.71
C TRP A 106 19.99 -17.04 -2.20
N ALA A 107 18.81 -17.37 -1.68
CA ALA A 107 18.46 -18.71 -1.21
C ALA A 107 18.40 -19.76 -2.34
N MET A 108 18.09 -19.32 -3.57
CA MET A 108 17.98 -20.18 -4.75
C MET A 108 19.31 -20.33 -5.51
N ARG A 109 20.21 -19.34 -5.43
CA ARG A 109 21.47 -19.30 -6.19
C ARG A 109 22.28 -20.61 -6.23
N PRO A 110 22.54 -21.30 -5.11
CA PRO A 110 23.32 -22.54 -5.16
C PRO A 110 22.61 -23.70 -5.85
N LEU A 111 21.28 -23.61 -6.04
CA LEU A 111 20.44 -24.68 -6.55
C LEU A 111 20.05 -24.52 -8.00
N VAL A 112 19.92 -23.28 -8.47
CA VAL A 112 19.53 -22.98 -9.86
C VAL A 112 20.26 -23.83 -10.91
N PRO A 113 21.59 -24.06 -10.83
CA PRO A 113 22.30 -24.78 -11.89
C PRO A 113 21.88 -26.24 -12.07
N TRP A 114 21.35 -26.90 -11.04
CA TRP A 114 21.20 -28.36 -11.03
C TRP A 114 19.89 -28.87 -10.47
N ALA A 115 19.19 -28.12 -9.62
CA ALA A 115 18.02 -28.60 -8.89
C ALA A 115 16.86 -29.02 -9.79
N ALA A 116 16.62 -28.28 -10.88
CA ALA A 116 15.61 -28.62 -11.88
C ALA A 116 15.87 -29.96 -12.60
N TRP A 117 17.12 -30.42 -12.62
CA TRP A 117 17.54 -31.65 -13.28
C TRP A 117 17.57 -32.82 -12.30
N VAL A 118 18.28 -32.63 -11.19
CA VAL A 118 18.65 -33.73 -10.29
C VAL A 118 17.52 -34.09 -9.33
N LEU A 119 16.82 -33.10 -8.75
CA LEU A 119 15.85 -33.37 -7.70
C LEU A 119 14.64 -34.19 -8.19
N PRO A 120 14.01 -33.89 -9.35
CA PRO A 120 12.92 -34.72 -9.84
C PRO A 120 13.35 -36.16 -10.12
N ALA A 121 14.50 -36.35 -10.78
CA ALA A 121 15.02 -37.68 -11.08
C ALA A 121 15.30 -38.49 -9.80
N ALA A 122 15.94 -37.87 -8.81
CA ALA A 122 16.23 -38.50 -7.52
C ALA A 122 14.95 -38.92 -6.78
N LEU A 123 13.93 -38.04 -6.74
CA LEU A 123 12.65 -38.36 -6.09
C LEU A 123 11.82 -39.40 -6.84
N ILE A 124 11.82 -39.38 -8.19
CA ILE A 124 11.19 -40.43 -9.01
C ILE A 124 11.83 -41.78 -8.70
N LEU A 125 13.16 -41.85 -8.70
CA LEU A 125 13.89 -43.09 -8.40
C LEU A 125 13.61 -43.57 -6.97
N ALA A 126 13.68 -42.67 -5.98
CA ALA A 126 13.40 -43.02 -4.58
C ALA A 126 11.96 -43.50 -4.39
N ALA A 127 10.98 -42.85 -5.01
CA ALA A 127 9.58 -43.29 -4.98
C ALA A 127 9.37 -44.65 -5.65
N ALA A 128 10.06 -44.91 -6.77
CA ALA A 128 10.04 -46.21 -7.44
C ALA A 128 10.53 -47.33 -6.51
N LEU A 129 11.68 -47.12 -5.87
CA LEU A 129 12.25 -48.09 -4.93
C LEU A 129 11.33 -48.32 -3.72
N ALA A 130 10.73 -47.24 -3.20
CA ALA A 130 9.80 -47.30 -2.07
C ALA A 130 8.50 -48.06 -2.41
N LEU A 131 7.92 -47.82 -3.60
CA LEU A 131 6.67 -48.47 -4.03
C LEU A 131 6.87 -49.95 -4.38
N ASN A 132 8.06 -50.36 -4.83
CA ASN A 132 8.36 -51.76 -5.13
C ASN A 132 8.71 -52.60 -3.90
N GLY A 133 8.80 -51.99 -2.71
CA GLY A 133 8.92 -52.72 -1.45
C GLY A 133 10.24 -53.46 -1.29
N LEU A 134 11.35 -52.89 -1.79
CA LEU A 134 12.67 -53.47 -1.62
C LEU A 134 12.98 -53.64 -0.12
N SER A 135 13.17 -54.90 0.30
CA SER A 135 13.41 -55.29 1.69
C SER A 135 14.87 -55.10 2.13
N HIS A 136 15.78 -54.81 1.20
CA HIS A 136 17.19 -54.58 1.51
C HIS A 136 17.37 -53.29 2.31
N ALA A 137 17.97 -53.40 3.51
CA ALA A 137 18.20 -52.28 4.42
C ALA A 137 18.95 -51.11 3.77
N ALA A 138 19.93 -51.40 2.89
CA ALA A 138 20.67 -50.39 2.15
C ALA A 138 19.76 -49.55 1.22
N ALA A 139 18.84 -50.20 0.49
CA ALA A 139 17.92 -49.49 -0.40
C ALA A 139 16.95 -48.60 0.40
N GLN A 140 16.47 -49.09 1.55
CA GLN A 140 15.63 -48.29 2.44
C GLN A 140 16.38 -47.08 3.00
N ALA A 141 17.63 -47.24 3.42
CA ALA A 141 18.46 -46.14 3.88
C ALA A 141 18.66 -45.07 2.79
N SER A 142 18.91 -45.49 1.53
CA SER A 142 19.05 -44.57 0.40
C SER A 142 17.76 -43.79 0.11
N VAL A 143 16.60 -44.47 0.09
CA VAL A 143 15.29 -43.82 -0.11
C VAL A 143 15.03 -42.77 0.97
N ARG A 144 15.28 -43.11 2.24
CA ARG A 144 15.12 -42.18 3.37
C ARG A 144 16.07 -41.00 3.26
N GLY A 145 17.34 -41.26 2.94
CA GLY A 145 18.36 -40.24 2.74
C GLY A 145 17.97 -39.24 1.65
N ILE A 146 17.59 -39.71 0.47
CA ILE A 146 17.16 -38.86 -0.65
C ILE A 146 15.94 -38.02 -0.28
N TRP A 147 14.94 -38.63 0.37
CA TRP A 147 13.73 -37.91 0.77
C TRP A 147 14.04 -36.82 1.82
N LEU A 148 14.83 -37.16 2.85
CA LEU A 148 15.21 -36.24 3.91
C LEU A 148 16.05 -35.07 3.38
N THR A 149 17.06 -35.33 2.55
CA THR A 149 17.93 -34.28 2.00
C THR A 149 17.14 -33.34 1.10
N THR A 150 16.28 -33.87 0.22
CA THR A 150 15.45 -33.06 -0.67
C THR A 150 14.45 -32.21 0.11
N THR A 151 13.83 -32.78 1.14
CA THR A 151 12.87 -32.08 2.00
C THR A 151 13.55 -30.99 2.82
N ALA A 152 14.67 -31.30 3.48
CA ALA A 152 15.44 -30.34 4.27
C ALA A 152 15.95 -29.18 3.40
N LEU A 153 16.48 -29.49 2.22
CA LEU A 153 16.93 -28.48 1.27
C LEU A 153 15.78 -27.59 0.81
N SER A 154 14.63 -28.17 0.48
CA SER A 154 13.45 -27.41 0.05
C SER A 154 12.91 -26.51 1.16
N ALA A 155 12.92 -26.98 2.41
CA ALA A 155 12.52 -26.18 3.56
C ALA A 155 13.47 -25.00 3.81
N LEU A 156 14.79 -25.22 3.73
CA LEU A 156 15.80 -24.15 3.88
C LEU A 156 15.63 -23.07 2.82
N VAL A 157 15.39 -23.48 1.57
CA VAL A 157 15.17 -22.54 0.46
C VAL A 157 13.88 -21.76 0.64
N ALA A 158 12.78 -22.43 1.01
CA ALA A 158 11.51 -21.76 1.27
C ALA A 158 11.64 -20.73 2.39
N LEU A 159 12.33 -21.06 3.49
CA LEU A 159 12.63 -20.13 4.57
C LEU A 159 13.48 -18.94 4.09
N GLY A 160 14.52 -19.21 3.29
CA GLY A 160 15.36 -18.15 2.71
C GLY A 160 14.58 -17.21 1.79
N LEU A 161 13.68 -17.73 0.95
CA LEU A 161 12.79 -16.95 0.10
C LEU A 161 11.83 -16.06 0.90
N VAL A 162 11.27 -16.58 2.00
CA VAL A 162 10.41 -15.78 2.90
C VAL A 162 11.21 -14.67 3.57
N MET A 163 12.43 -14.95 4.03
CA MET A 163 13.31 -13.95 4.62
C MET A 163 13.69 -12.85 3.61
N GLU A 164 14.01 -13.23 2.37
CA GLU A 164 14.31 -12.28 1.30
C GLU A 164 13.10 -11.44 0.90
N MET A 165 11.91 -12.04 0.86
CA MET A 165 10.65 -11.31 0.64
C MET A 165 10.40 -10.30 1.77
N ALA A 166 10.61 -10.68 3.03
CA ALA A 166 10.48 -9.76 4.16
C ALA A 166 11.50 -8.61 4.09
N GLN A 167 12.76 -8.91 3.76
CA GLN A 167 13.83 -7.92 3.61
C GLN A 167 13.53 -6.95 2.45
N SER A 168 13.11 -7.47 1.29
CA SER A 168 12.79 -6.63 0.13
C SER A 168 11.59 -5.72 0.40
N GLN A 169 10.56 -6.19 1.11
CA GLN A 169 9.44 -5.35 1.54
C GLN A 169 9.90 -4.23 2.49
N GLN A 170 10.81 -4.51 3.41
CA GLN A 170 11.37 -3.49 4.31
C GLN A 170 12.15 -2.43 3.53
N VAL A 171 13.04 -2.86 2.62
CA VAL A 171 13.83 -1.94 1.78
C VAL A 171 12.91 -1.08 0.91
N GLN A 172 11.88 -1.66 0.28
CA GLN A 172 10.91 -0.91 -0.51
C GLN A 172 10.15 0.12 0.32
N ARG A 173 9.68 -0.24 1.52
CA ARG A 173 9.01 0.69 2.44
C ARG A 173 9.93 1.83 2.85
N GLN A 174 11.19 1.54 3.19
CA GLN A 174 12.18 2.58 3.53
C GLN A 174 12.43 3.53 2.35
N GLN A 175 12.57 3.00 1.13
CA GLN A 175 12.73 3.82 -0.07
C GLN A 175 11.50 4.69 -0.34
N GLN A 176 10.29 4.16 -0.14
CA GLN A 176 9.05 4.94 -0.28
C GLN A 176 8.97 6.08 0.73
N LEU A 177 9.27 5.82 2.01
CA LEU A 177 9.32 6.84 3.05
C LEU A 177 10.37 7.92 2.75
N GLN A 178 11.56 7.51 2.30
CA GLN A 178 12.61 8.46 1.89
C GLN A 178 12.17 9.33 0.71
N ARG A 179 11.50 8.75 -0.29
CA ARG A 179 10.96 9.51 -1.43
C ARG A 179 9.89 10.50 -1.00
N GLN A 180 8.95 10.07 -0.14
CA GLN A 180 7.91 10.96 0.39
C GLN A 180 8.52 12.12 1.19
N SER A 181 9.50 11.85 2.05
CA SER A 181 10.21 12.89 2.80
C SER A 181 10.95 13.85 1.86
N ALA A 182 11.70 13.33 0.88
CA ALA A 182 12.44 14.17 -0.06
C ALA A 182 11.52 15.01 -0.95
N GLU A 183 10.36 14.47 -1.34
CA GLU A 183 9.34 15.23 -2.06
C GLU A 183 8.73 16.32 -1.18
N GLN A 184 8.42 16.02 0.08
CA GLN A 184 7.91 17.00 1.03
C GLN A 184 8.93 18.13 1.24
N ASP A 185 10.20 17.80 1.50
CA ASP A 185 11.27 18.78 1.65
C ASP A 185 11.43 19.67 0.41
N ARG A 186 11.29 19.08 -0.78
CA ARG A 186 11.36 19.81 -2.04
C ARG A 186 10.17 20.77 -2.17
N ARG A 187 8.96 20.33 -1.84
CA ARG A 187 7.75 21.18 -1.87
C ARG A 187 7.88 22.32 -0.86
N ASP A 188 8.29 22.02 0.37
CA ASP A 188 8.46 23.02 1.42
C ASP A 188 9.49 24.09 1.03
N ARG A 189 10.61 23.70 0.41
CA ARG A 189 11.60 24.65 -0.14
C ARG A 189 11.02 25.51 -1.26
N GLN A 190 10.28 24.91 -2.19
CA GLN A 190 9.65 25.64 -3.28
C GLN A 190 8.64 26.67 -2.77
N THR A 191 7.79 26.28 -1.81
CA THR A 191 6.82 27.19 -1.17
C THR A 191 7.54 28.29 -0.40
N HIS A 192 8.61 27.97 0.32
CA HIS A 192 9.42 28.98 1.02
C HIS A 192 9.99 30.02 0.05
N ASP A 193 10.57 29.58 -1.08
CA ASP A 193 11.11 30.47 -2.11
C ASP A 193 10.01 31.29 -2.81
N GLU A 194 8.81 30.73 -2.97
CA GLU A 194 7.65 31.44 -3.46
C GLU A 194 7.25 32.58 -2.51
N VAL A 195 7.04 32.26 -1.23
CA VAL A 195 6.71 33.24 -0.18
C VAL A 195 7.80 34.31 -0.07
N ALA A 196 9.08 33.94 -0.18
CA ALA A 196 10.20 34.89 -0.16
C ALA A 196 10.08 35.97 -1.26
N ARG A 197 9.60 35.59 -2.46
CA ARG A 197 9.42 36.49 -3.60
C ARG A 197 8.14 37.32 -3.55
N MET A 198 7.14 36.93 -2.75
CA MET A 198 5.90 37.68 -2.59
C MET A 198 6.16 39.07 -1.98
N ARG A 199 5.43 40.07 -2.48
CA ARG A 199 5.51 41.48 -2.07
C ARG A 199 4.12 42.04 -1.76
N LEU A 200 4.04 42.86 -0.72
CA LEU A 200 2.85 43.65 -0.40
C LEU A 200 2.79 44.92 -1.27
N PRO A 201 1.58 45.41 -1.61
CA PRO A 201 0.27 44.85 -1.26
C PRO A 201 -0.19 43.70 -2.19
N ASP A 202 0.46 43.51 -3.35
CA ASP A 202 -0.03 42.67 -4.45
C ASP A 202 -0.30 41.20 -4.08
N HIS A 203 0.44 40.65 -3.11
CA HIS A 203 0.36 39.24 -2.71
C HIS A 203 -0.29 39.03 -1.34
N LEU A 204 -1.05 40.01 -0.82
CA LEU A 204 -1.64 39.96 0.51
C LEU A 204 -2.41 38.66 0.78
N SER A 205 -3.38 38.32 -0.08
CA SER A 205 -4.20 37.11 0.11
C SER A 205 -3.40 35.80 0.09
N GLN A 206 -2.31 35.73 -0.69
CA GLN A 206 -1.43 34.56 -0.73
C GLN A 206 -0.62 34.44 0.56
N LEU A 207 -0.09 35.57 1.06
CA LEU A 207 0.60 35.64 2.34
C LEU A 207 -0.32 35.27 3.52
N LEU A 208 -1.57 35.74 3.50
CA LEU A 208 -2.59 35.34 4.50
C LEU A 208 -2.81 33.82 4.45
N ASN A 209 -2.89 33.22 3.27
CA ASN A 209 -3.06 31.77 3.13
C ASN A 209 -1.85 30.97 3.68
N HIS A 210 -0.62 31.42 3.43
CA HIS A 210 0.61 30.77 3.94
C HIS A 210 0.89 31.04 5.43
N SER A 211 0.10 31.88 6.09
CA SER A 211 0.23 32.14 7.53
C SER A 211 -0.48 31.11 8.43
N ASN A 212 -1.11 30.10 7.82
CA ASN A 212 -1.98 29.13 8.49
C ASN A 212 -1.22 28.24 9.48
N VAL A 213 -1.94 27.70 10.48
CA VAL A 213 -1.34 26.91 11.57
C VAL A 213 -0.81 25.53 11.16
N TYR A 214 -1.19 25.04 9.98
CA TYR A 214 -0.79 23.74 9.45
C TYR A 214 0.31 23.83 8.39
N GLU A 215 0.77 25.04 8.06
CA GLU A 215 1.84 25.28 7.11
C GLU A 215 3.20 24.89 7.72
N ASN A 216 4.17 24.62 6.86
CA ASN A 216 5.55 24.43 7.31
C ASN A 216 5.99 25.61 8.21
N PRO A 217 6.57 25.37 9.41
CA PRO A 217 6.89 26.44 10.36
C PRO A 217 7.76 27.57 9.79
N ALA A 218 8.71 27.26 8.90
CA ALA A 218 9.58 28.25 8.28
C ALA A 218 8.82 29.11 7.25
N VAL A 219 7.99 28.49 6.42
CA VAL A 219 7.11 29.18 5.46
C VAL A 219 6.15 30.11 6.19
N ARG A 220 5.50 29.59 7.25
CA ARG A 220 4.58 30.34 8.09
C ARG A 220 5.26 31.54 8.74
N ALA A 221 6.43 31.35 9.35
CA ALA A 221 7.18 32.42 10.01
C ALA A 221 7.54 33.53 9.02
N LEU A 222 8.01 33.16 7.82
CA LEU A 222 8.33 34.13 6.77
C LEU A 222 7.10 34.89 6.27
N ALA A 223 5.98 34.20 6.08
CA ALA A 223 4.71 34.82 5.69
C ALA A 223 4.24 35.83 6.75
N LEU A 224 4.28 35.46 8.03
CA LEU A 224 3.92 36.33 9.15
C LEU A 224 4.85 37.55 9.28
N GLN A 225 6.16 37.36 9.10
CA GLN A 225 7.12 38.46 9.08
C GLN A 225 6.76 39.48 7.99
N LYS A 226 6.49 39.02 6.77
CA LYS A 226 6.09 39.90 5.65
C LYS A 226 4.76 40.60 5.91
N LEU A 227 3.78 39.90 6.50
CA LEU A 227 2.49 40.50 6.86
C LEU A 227 2.65 41.62 7.91
N ALA A 228 3.59 41.46 8.85
CA ALA A 228 3.88 42.48 9.86
C ALA A 228 4.49 43.77 9.29
N GLU A 229 5.05 43.72 8.08
CA GLU A 229 5.54 44.91 7.36
C GLU A 229 4.39 45.75 6.76
N HIS A 230 3.14 45.25 6.75
CA HIS A 230 2.00 45.98 6.24
C HIS A 230 1.62 47.13 7.20
N PRO A 231 1.55 48.40 6.75
CA PRO A 231 1.37 49.57 7.62
C PRO A 231 0.02 49.58 8.36
N ASP A 232 -1.01 48.98 7.77
CA ASP A 232 -2.33 48.80 8.39
C ASP A 232 -2.89 47.41 8.05
N LEU A 233 -2.34 46.39 8.70
CA LEU A 233 -2.72 44.99 8.44
C LEU A 233 -4.19 44.72 8.77
N THR A 234 -4.73 45.33 9.84
CA THR A 234 -6.14 45.16 10.23
C THR A 234 -7.07 45.61 9.11
N ALA A 235 -6.91 46.82 8.58
CA ALA A 235 -7.75 47.30 7.48
C ALA A 235 -7.57 46.46 6.21
N ALA A 236 -6.38 45.92 5.98
CA ALA A 236 -6.10 45.06 4.83
C ALA A 236 -6.85 43.71 4.94
N VAL A 237 -6.83 43.07 6.11
CA VAL A 237 -7.62 41.85 6.37
C VAL A 237 -9.13 42.14 6.26
N ALA A 238 -9.60 43.28 6.77
CA ALA A 238 -10.99 43.71 6.62
C ALA A 238 -11.41 43.86 5.15
N ARG A 239 -10.52 44.39 4.29
CA ARG A 239 -10.77 44.48 2.84
C ARG A 239 -10.82 43.10 2.19
N GLU A 240 -9.94 42.16 2.56
CA GLU A 240 -9.98 40.79 2.04
C GLU A 240 -11.28 40.08 2.41
N LEU A 241 -11.76 40.24 3.65
CA LEU A 241 -13.04 39.71 4.10
C LEU A 241 -14.22 40.31 3.32
N THR A 242 -14.25 41.63 3.14
CA THR A 242 -15.42 42.32 2.58
C THR A 242 -15.47 42.36 1.04
N GLY A 243 -14.32 42.45 0.36
CA GLY A 243 -14.25 42.57 -1.11
C GLY A 243 -13.17 41.73 -1.80
N GLY A 244 -12.21 41.17 -1.06
CA GLY A 244 -11.13 40.34 -1.60
C GLY A 244 -11.38 38.84 -1.47
N ARG A 245 -10.34 38.06 -1.16
CA ARG A 245 -10.40 36.61 -0.94
C ARG A 245 -10.73 36.32 0.53
N ALA A 246 -12.03 36.32 0.86
CA ALA A 246 -12.50 36.16 2.24
C ALA A 246 -11.97 34.91 2.93
N TYR A 247 -11.85 33.79 2.20
CA TYR A 247 -11.34 32.54 2.76
C TYR A 247 -9.88 32.63 3.22
N ALA A 248 -9.02 33.33 2.49
CA ALA A 248 -7.62 33.54 2.89
C ALA A 248 -7.51 34.36 4.18
N ALA A 249 -8.37 35.36 4.36
CA ALA A 249 -8.45 36.12 5.60
C ALA A 249 -8.93 35.25 6.77
N ILE A 250 -9.95 34.40 6.58
CA ILE A 250 -10.38 33.44 7.61
C ILE A 250 -9.26 32.46 7.99
N ILE A 251 -8.47 32.00 7.02
CA ILE A 251 -7.29 31.15 7.27
C ILE A 251 -6.27 31.86 8.17
N TYR A 252 -5.94 33.12 7.88
CA TYR A 252 -5.05 33.91 8.72
C TYR A 252 -5.62 34.08 10.14
N LEU A 253 -6.90 34.46 10.25
CA LEU A 253 -7.58 34.69 11.53
C LEU A 253 -7.82 33.40 12.35
N GLN A 254 -7.65 32.22 11.76
CA GLN A 254 -7.72 30.97 12.51
C GLN A 254 -6.58 30.86 13.54
N GLY A 255 -5.38 31.30 13.18
CA GLY A 255 -4.16 31.13 14.00
C GLY A 255 -3.44 32.40 14.43
N ASN A 256 -3.79 33.54 13.87
CA ASN A 256 -3.10 34.81 14.07
C ASN A 256 -4.10 35.93 14.39
N ASP A 257 -3.63 37.02 14.98
CA ASP A 257 -4.43 38.23 15.23
C ASP A 257 -3.71 39.44 14.61
N PRO A 258 -4.41 40.31 13.86
CA PRO A 258 -3.84 41.57 13.43
C PRO A 258 -3.74 42.54 14.63
N PRO A 259 -3.08 43.71 14.50
CA PRO A 259 -2.88 44.63 15.62
C PRO A 259 -4.15 45.14 16.32
N HIS A 260 -5.28 45.23 15.61
CA HIS A 260 -6.55 45.74 16.10
C HIS A 260 -7.71 44.77 15.79
N PRO A 261 -7.70 43.56 16.37
CA PRO A 261 -8.63 42.48 16.00
C PRO A 261 -10.10 42.85 16.28
N GLU A 262 -10.37 43.71 17.26
CA GLU A 262 -11.71 44.18 17.62
C GLU A 262 -12.44 44.92 16.50
N GLN A 263 -11.71 45.48 15.54
CA GLN A 263 -12.27 46.21 14.41
C GLN A 263 -12.79 45.27 13.30
N LEU A 264 -12.47 43.98 13.38
CA LEU A 264 -12.82 43.00 12.34
C LEU A 264 -14.20 42.37 12.49
N ASP A 265 -14.86 42.53 13.64
CA ASP A 265 -16.16 41.90 13.95
C ASP A 265 -17.18 42.01 12.78
N PRO A 266 -17.48 43.21 12.24
CA PRO A 266 -18.43 43.34 11.13
C PRO A 266 -17.91 42.71 9.83
N ALA A 267 -16.60 42.82 9.58
CA ALA A 267 -15.97 42.27 8.38
C ALA A 267 -15.99 40.74 8.38
N ILE A 268 -15.80 40.10 9.54
CA ILE A 268 -15.88 38.64 9.69
C ILE A 268 -17.27 38.13 9.32
N ALA A 269 -18.33 38.80 9.79
CA ALA A 269 -19.71 38.42 9.43
C ALA A 269 -19.92 38.47 7.90
N ILE A 270 -19.47 39.54 7.24
CA ILE A 270 -19.53 39.66 5.77
C ILE A 270 -18.70 38.56 5.09
N GLY A 271 -17.50 38.29 5.58
CA GLY A 271 -16.63 37.24 5.04
C GLY A 271 -17.28 35.85 5.10
N ILE A 272 -17.94 35.50 6.20
CA ILE A 272 -18.69 34.24 6.35
C ILE A 272 -19.82 34.16 5.31
N GLU A 273 -20.57 35.24 5.09
CA GLU A 273 -21.64 35.26 4.09
C GLU A 273 -21.11 35.07 2.66
N ARG A 274 -19.94 35.62 2.35
CA ARG A 274 -19.30 35.44 1.04
C ARG A 274 -18.80 34.01 0.85
N ILE A 275 -18.16 33.42 1.87
CA ILE A 275 -17.76 32.00 1.84
C ILE A 275 -18.98 31.10 1.68
N ALA A 276 -20.11 31.43 2.31
CA ALA A 276 -21.37 30.70 2.13
C ALA A 276 -21.84 30.73 0.66
N ALA A 277 -21.79 31.90 0.02
CA ALA A 277 -22.17 32.04 -1.39
C ALA A 277 -21.22 31.27 -2.33
N GLU A 278 -19.90 31.34 -2.09
CA GLU A 278 -18.91 30.57 -2.84
C GLU A 278 -19.12 29.05 -2.68
N LEU A 279 -19.32 28.59 -1.44
CA LEU A 279 -19.58 27.18 -1.15
C LEU A 279 -20.87 26.68 -1.80
N ALA A 280 -21.93 27.51 -1.84
CA ALA A 280 -23.16 27.16 -2.56
C ALA A 280 -22.89 26.94 -4.05
N LEU A 281 -22.13 27.84 -4.69
CA LEU A 281 -21.74 27.72 -6.10
C LEU A 281 -20.84 26.50 -6.36
N ASP A 282 -19.90 26.19 -5.47
CA ASP A 282 -19.02 25.03 -5.61
C ASP A 282 -19.79 23.73 -5.46
N ILE A 283 -20.73 23.67 -4.49
CA ILE A 283 -21.68 22.58 -4.38
C ILE A 283 -22.46 22.50 -5.69
N GLU A 284 -23.06 23.59 -6.18
CA GLU A 284 -23.84 23.66 -7.42
C GLU A 284 -23.07 23.15 -8.66
N ARG A 285 -21.77 23.37 -8.74
CA ARG A 285 -20.96 23.00 -9.91
C ARG A 285 -20.36 21.60 -9.83
N THR A 286 -20.24 21.04 -8.64
CA THR A 286 -19.57 19.75 -8.46
C THR A 286 -20.45 18.60 -8.95
N HIS A 287 -19.89 17.65 -9.71
CA HIS A 287 -20.64 16.49 -10.18
C HIS A 287 -20.84 15.41 -9.11
N THR A 288 -19.87 15.26 -8.20
CA THR A 288 -19.86 14.23 -7.15
C THR A 288 -19.62 14.88 -5.80
N LEU A 289 -20.62 14.86 -4.93
CA LEU A 289 -20.49 15.37 -3.56
C LEU A 289 -19.90 14.29 -2.64
N TYR A 290 -18.96 14.71 -1.80
CA TYR A 290 -18.37 13.91 -0.73
C TYR A 290 -18.90 14.39 0.63
N ALA A 291 -18.93 13.51 1.63
CA ALA A 291 -19.48 13.83 2.95
C ALA A 291 -18.68 14.95 3.66
N GLU A 292 -17.41 15.11 3.29
CA GLU A 292 -16.46 16.10 3.79
C GLU A 292 -16.58 17.48 3.11
N GLN A 293 -17.44 17.64 2.09
CA GLN A 293 -17.57 18.91 1.37
C GLN A 293 -18.00 20.04 2.33
N GLY A 294 -17.25 21.14 2.35
CA GLY A 294 -17.49 22.29 3.22
C GLY A 294 -17.02 22.11 4.68
N GLU A 295 -16.52 20.94 5.06
CA GLU A 295 -16.14 20.65 6.45
C GLU A 295 -14.98 21.52 6.92
N THR A 296 -13.97 21.71 6.06
CA THR A 296 -12.77 22.48 6.40
C THR A 296 -13.09 23.96 6.57
N GLU A 297 -13.92 24.52 5.68
CA GLU A 297 -14.41 25.89 5.72
C GLU A 297 -15.19 26.17 7.01
N VAL A 298 -16.12 25.28 7.35
CA VAL A 298 -16.92 25.39 8.57
C VAL A 298 -16.04 25.30 9.80
N LEU A 299 -15.13 24.32 9.90
CA LEU A 299 -14.25 24.19 11.07
C LEU A 299 -13.38 25.45 11.27
N ARG A 300 -12.80 25.99 10.19
CA ARG A 300 -12.01 27.23 10.25
C ARG A 300 -12.83 28.42 10.72
N ILE A 301 -14.03 28.61 10.18
CA ILE A 301 -14.94 29.68 10.62
C ILE A 301 -15.29 29.51 12.10
N LEU A 302 -15.62 28.29 12.53
CA LEU A 302 -15.94 28.02 13.93
C LEU A 302 -14.77 28.32 14.87
N ASP A 303 -13.53 28.02 14.46
CA ASP A 303 -12.34 28.37 15.23
C ASP A 303 -12.12 29.87 15.30
N VAL A 304 -12.33 30.60 14.20
CA VAL A 304 -12.31 32.07 14.20
C VAL A 304 -13.36 32.62 15.17
N LEU A 305 -14.61 32.14 15.10
CA LEU A 305 -15.69 32.62 15.96
C LEU A 305 -15.47 32.34 17.47
N LYS A 306 -14.66 31.33 17.82
CA LYS A 306 -14.23 31.12 19.22
C LYS A 306 -13.26 32.19 19.69
N ARG A 307 -12.37 32.64 18.79
CA ARG A 307 -11.34 33.66 19.08
C ARG A 307 -11.88 35.09 19.04
N TYR A 308 -12.93 35.30 18.25
CA TYR A 308 -13.65 36.57 18.08
C TYR A 308 -15.05 36.42 18.70
N PRO A 309 -15.16 36.29 20.05
CA PRO A 309 -16.46 36.18 20.70
C PRO A 309 -17.28 37.42 20.39
N ARG A 310 -18.61 37.27 20.31
CA ARG A 310 -19.58 38.33 19.97
C ARG A 310 -19.36 39.60 20.79
N GLY A 311 -18.46 40.47 20.34
CA GLY A 311 -18.26 41.78 20.92
C GLY A 311 -19.42 42.66 20.49
N HIS A 312 -19.48 42.95 19.20
CA HIS A 312 -20.45 43.89 18.62
C HIS A 312 -21.32 43.31 17.50
N SER A 313 -20.95 42.16 16.93
CA SER A 313 -21.65 41.55 15.78
C SER A 313 -22.38 40.25 16.15
N ASP A 314 -23.62 40.13 15.70
CA ASP A 314 -24.35 38.86 15.73
C ASP A 314 -23.98 38.02 14.50
N TYR A 315 -23.16 36.98 14.68
CA TYR A 315 -22.77 36.06 13.60
C TYR A 315 -23.88 35.06 13.19
N ARG A 316 -25.00 34.97 13.92
CA ARG A 316 -26.07 33.99 13.64
C ARG A 316 -26.66 34.10 12.24
N PRO A 317 -26.96 35.30 11.70
CA PRO A 317 -27.47 35.43 10.34
C PRO A 317 -26.51 34.85 9.30
N ALA A 318 -25.22 35.18 9.40
CA ALA A 318 -24.19 34.67 8.51
C ALA A 318 -24.05 33.14 8.59
N MET A 319 -24.05 32.58 9.80
CA MET A 319 -23.97 31.14 10.03
C MET A 319 -25.22 30.38 9.53
N ARG A 320 -26.41 31.00 9.60
CA ARG A 320 -27.63 30.45 9.00
C ARG A 320 -27.54 30.44 7.48
N ARG A 321 -26.99 31.48 6.86
CA ARG A 321 -26.74 31.51 5.40
C ARG A 321 -25.75 30.43 4.99
N LEU A 322 -24.65 30.26 5.73
CA LEU A 322 -23.69 29.19 5.51
C LEU A 322 -24.35 27.80 5.65
N ARG A 323 -25.22 27.62 6.64
CA ARG A 323 -25.99 26.38 6.80
C ARG A 323 -26.93 26.12 5.64
N ALA A 324 -27.61 27.16 5.15
CA ALA A 324 -28.53 27.07 4.01
C ALA A 324 -27.80 26.78 2.69
N ALA A 325 -26.58 27.30 2.50
CA ALA A 325 -25.74 26.99 1.35
C ALA A 325 -25.46 25.48 1.21
N LEU A 326 -25.41 24.76 2.33
CA LEU A 326 -25.23 23.31 2.34
C LEU A 326 -26.50 22.54 1.98
N ASP A 327 -27.70 23.14 1.93
CA ASP A 327 -28.99 22.48 1.71
C ASP A 327 -29.44 22.45 0.24
N ASP A 328 -28.65 23.00 -0.68
CA ASP A 328 -29.00 23.10 -2.10
C ASP A 328 -29.41 21.72 -2.69
N PRO A 329 -30.64 21.58 -3.24
CA PRO A 329 -31.22 20.29 -3.62
C PRO A 329 -30.53 19.66 -4.83
N ARG A 330 -30.18 18.38 -4.73
CA ARG A 330 -29.47 17.61 -5.78
C ARG A 330 -29.95 16.17 -5.88
N GLN A 331 -29.85 15.61 -7.09
CA GLN A 331 -30.29 14.23 -7.37
C GLN A 331 -29.49 13.15 -6.63
N ASN A 332 -28.30 13.45 -6.09
CA ASN A 332 -27.45 12.51 -5.35
C ASN A 332 -26.93 13.14 -4.05
N GLN A 333 -27.83 13.65 -3.21
CA GLN A 333 -27.43 14.32 -1.98
C GLN A 333 -26.86 13.31 -0.95
N VAL A 334 -25.59 13.49 -0.58
CA VAL A 334 -24.98 12.77 0.55
C VAL A 334 -25.08 13.62 1.82
N PRO A 335 -25.19 13.01 3.01
CA PRO A 335 -25.19 13.75 4.26
C PRO A 335 -23.83 14.42 4.49
N LEU A 336 -23.80 15.75 4.45
CA LEU A 336 -22.59 16.54 4.66
C LEU A 336 -22.29 16.72 6.16
N LYS A 337 -21.07 16.38 6.60
CA LYS A 337 -20.62 16.54 8.00
C LYS A 337 -20.67 17.99 8.48
N ALA A 338 -20.39 18.92 7.57
CA ALA A 338 -20.46 20.36 7.79
C ALA A 338 -21.84 20.83 8.32
N ARG A 339 -22.94 20.19 7.89
CA ARG A 339 -24.30 20.51 8.37
C ARG A 339 -24.43 20.26 9.87
N ALA A 340 -23.99 19.10 10.35
CA ALA A 340 -24.06 18.73 11.76
C ALA A 340 -23.18 19.62 12.65
N LEU A 341 -22.05 20.12 12.14
CA LEU A 341 -21.21 21.08 12.84
C LEU A 341 -21.93 22.43 13.02
N LEU A 342 -22.53 22.95 11.94
CA LEU A 342 -23.29 24.20 11.96
C LEU A 342 -24.56 24.10 12.81
N ASP A 343 -25.30 22.99 12.72
CA ASP A 343 -26.53 22.77 13.50
C ASP A 343 -26.23 22.77 15.00
N ARG A 344 -25.14 22.11 15.43
CA ARG A 344 -24.68 22.14 16.83
C ARG A 344 -24.31 23.55 17.27
N TRP A 345 -23.55 24.29 16.46
CA TRP A 345 -23.19 25.66 16.79
C TRP A 345 -24.41 26.57 16.89
N LEU A 346 -25.35 26.49 15.94
CA LEU A 346 -26.59 27.28 15.93
C LEU A 346 -27.49 26.94 17.12
N ALA A 347 -27.59 25.67 17.51
CA ALA A 347 -28.34 25.24 18.69
C ALA A 347 -27.75 25.79 19.99
N ALA A 348 -26.43 25.74 20.14
CA ALA A 348 -25.72 26.26 21.31
C ALA A 348 -25.84 27.79 21.49
N HIS A 349 -26.23 28.51 20.43
CA HIS A 349 -26.35 29.96 20.44
C HIS A 349 -27.78 30.45 20.16
N ARG A 350 -28.79 29.66 20.48
CA ARG A 350 -30.19 30.09 20.53
C ARG A 350 -30.35 31.05 21.72
N GLY A 351 -30.68 32.31 21.42
CA GLY A 351 -30.88 33.38 22.39
C GLY A 351 -31.90 34.35 21.84
#